data_AF-W1YFU2-F1
#
_entry.id   AF-W1YFU2-F1
#
_cell.length_a   1.000
_cell.length_b   1.000
_cell.length_c   1.000
_cell.angle_alpha   90.00
_cell.angle_beta   90.00
_cell.angle_gamma   90.00
#
_symmetry.space_group_name_H-M   'P 1'
#
loop_
_entity.id
_entity.type
_entity.pdbx_description
1 polymer ?
#
loop_
_entity_poly.entity_id
_entity_poly.type
_entity_poly.pdbx_seq_one_letter_code
_entity_poly.pdbx_strand_id
1 'polypeptide(L)'
;SNPGKIKFTPGGVGRNIAQNLALLGNKAWLLSAVGSDFYGQSLLTQTNQSGVYVDKCLIVPGENTSSYLSLLDNTGEMLVAINDMNISNAIT
;
A
#
# COMPACT_ATOMS: atom_id res chain seq x y z
N SER A 1 17.36 19.33 10.19
CA SER A 1 17.13 17.90 10.01
C SER A 1 17.33 17.22 11.35
N ASN A 2 16.45 16.30 11.72
CA ASN A 2 16.51 15.64 13.01
C ASN A 2 16.72 14.14 12.75
N PRO A 3 17.67 13.48 13.44
CA PRO A 3 17.82 12.03 13.36
C PRO A 3 16.50 11.35 13.74
N GLY A 4 16.10 10.36 12.94
CA GLY A 4 14.84 9.63 13.13
C GLY A 4 14.89 8.28 12.43
N LYS A 5 13.83 7.49 12.61
CA LYS A 5 13.66 6.20 11.93
C LYS A 5 12.48 6.30 10.99
N ILE A 6 12.65 5.79 9.77
CA ILE A 6 11.58 5.68 8.79
C ILE A 6 11.21 4.20 8.69
N LYS A 7 9.91 3.91 8.78
CA LYS A 7 9.36 2.56 8.59
C LYS A 7 8.30 2.62 7.49
N PHE A 8 8.43 1.74 6.52
CA PHE A 8 7.42 1.51 5.50
C PHE A 8 6.72 0.20 5.77
N THR A 9 5.40 0.20 5.71
CA THR A 9 4.59 -1.02 5.85
C THR A 9 3.53 -1.04 4.76
N PRO A 10 3.36 -2.15 4.04
CA PRO A 10 2.23 -2.34 3.16
C PRO A 10 0.91 -2.12 3.89
N GLY A 11 0.01 -1.34 3.29
CA GLY A 11 -1.28 -0.98 3.88
C GLY A 11 -2.46 -1.22 2.94
N GLY A 12 -3.62 -0.69 3.33
CA GLY A 12 -4.87 -0.80 2.59
C GLY A 12 -5.76 -1.92 3.13
N VAL A 13 -6.99 -1.56 3.53
CA VAL A 13 -7.95 -2.52 4.11
C VAL A 13 -8.21 -3.68 3.16
N GLY A 14 -8.51 -3.40 1.89
CA GLY A 14 -8.77 -4.43 0.87
C GLY A 14 -7.56 -5.36 0.65
N ARG A 15 -6.35 -4.80 0.61
CA ARG A 15 -5.11 -5.58 0.47
C ARG A 15 -4.86 -6.50 1.67
N ASN A 16 -5.12 -6.01 2.89
CA ASN A 16 -4.98 -6.81 4.11
C ASN A 16 -6.01 -7.95 4.18
N ILE A 17 -7.25 -7.69 3.76
CA ILE A 17 -8.28 -8.73 3.67
C ILE A 17 -7.86 -9.79 2.65
N ALA A 18 -7.47 -9.39 1.44
CA ALA A 18 -7.02 -10.32 0.40
C ALA A 18 -5.82 -11.16 0.86
N GLN A 19 -4.83 -10.53 1.50
CA GLN A 19 -3.67 -11.22 2.08
C GLN A 19 -4.11 -12.28 3.09
N ASN A 20 -4.98 -11.94 4.04
CA ASN A 20 -5.42 -12.91 5.05
C ASN A 20 -6.25 -14.04 4.45
N LEU A 21 -7.09 -13.78 3.44
CA LEU A 21 -7.80 -14.82 2.71
C LEU A 21 -6.83 -15.81 2.04
N ALA A 22 -5.77 -15.29 1.40
CA ALA A 22 -4.73 -16.11 0.78
C ALA A 22 -3.95 -16.93 1.82
N LEU A 23 -3.59 -16.35 2.97
CA LEU A 23 -2.94 -17.06 4.07
C LEU A 23 -3.82 -18.17 4.68
N LEU A 24 -5.15 -18.01 4.62
CA LEU A 24 -6.12 -19.03 5.03
C LEU A 24 -6.37 -20.10 3.94
N GLY A 25 -5.64 -20.06 2.83
CA GLY A 25 -5.74 -21.04 1.73
C GLY A 25 -6.83 -20.76 0.71
N ASN A 26 -7.48 -19.58 0.76
CA ASN A 26 -8.50 -19.19 -0.20
C ASN A 26 -7.88 -18.44 -1.39
N LYS A 27 -8.47 -18.59 -2.57
CA LYS A 27 -8.09 -17.77 -3.72
C LYS A 27 -8.63 -16.35 -3.54
N ALA A 28 -7.76 -15.35 -3.64
CA ALA A 28 -8.13 -13.94 -3.54
C ALA A 28 -7.48 -13.13 -4.67
N TRP A 29 -8.27 -12.29 -5.33
CA TRP A 29 -7.77 -11.29 -6.28
C TRP A 29 -7.88 -9.91 -5.64
N LEU A 30 -6.83 -9.11 -5.77
CA LEU A 30 -6.87 -7.70 -5.42
C LEU A 30 -7.15 -6.89 -6.69
N LEU A 31 -8.24 -6.12 -6.65
CA LEU A 31 -8.53 -5.08 -7.64
C LEU A 31 -8.21 -3.73 -6.98
N SER A 32 -7.22 -3.03 -7.52
CA SER A 32 -6.73 -1.75 -6.98
C SER A 32 -5.98 -0.99 -8.08
N ALA A 33 -5.51 0.21 -7.78
CA ALA A 33 -4.54 0.95 -8.57
C ALA A 33 -3.26 1.20 -7.77
N VAL A 34 -2.11 1.17 -8.45
CA VAL A 34 -0.80 1.59 -7.93
C VAL A 34 -0.09 2.45 -8.98
N GLY A 35 0.82 3.30 -8.53
CA GLY A 35 1.65 4.10 -9.41
C GLY A 35 2.68 3.24 -10.12
N SER A 36 3.28 3.78 -11.18
CA SER A 36 4.46 3.16 -11.83
C SER A 36 5.75 3.46 -11.06
N ASP A 37 5.70 3.40 -9.73
CA ASP A 37 6.79 3.76 -8.82
C ASP A 37 7.31 2.55 -8.03
N PHE A 38 8.41 2.77 -7.29
CA PHE A 38 9.02 1.72 -6.47
C PHE A 38 8.06 1.15 -5.43
N TYR A 39 7.24 2.01 -4.81
CA TYR A 39 6.29 1.60 -3.78
C TYR A 39 5.20 0.69 -4.34
N GLY A 40 4.66 1.01 -5.52
CA GLY A 40 3.68 0.21 -6.24
C GLY A 40 4.23 -1.16 -6.60
N GLN A 41 5.42 -1.20 -7.21
CA GLN A 41 6.07 -2.46 -7.55
C GLN A 41 6.34 -3.33 -6.31
N SER A 42 6.79 -2.73 -5.22
CA SER A 42 7.04 -3.42 -3.95
C SER A 42 5.75 -3.95 -3.33
N LEU A 43 4.67 -3.15 -3.34
CA LEU A 43 3.35 -3.54 -2.86
C LEU A 43 2.77 -4.72 -3.64
N LEU A 44 2.81 -4.67 -4.97
CA LEU A 44 2.33 -5.78 -5.81
C LEU A 44 3.15 -7.04 -5.59
N THR A 45 4.48 -6.92 -5.52
CA THR A 45 5.38 -8.06 -5.28
C THR A 45 5.10 -8.73 -3.94
N GLN A 46 5.07 -7.95 -2.85
CA GLN A 46 4.83 -8.48 -1.50
C GLN A 46 3.42 -9.07 -1.35
N THR A 47 2.43 -8.47 -2.02
CA THR A 47 1.05 -8.99 -2.00
C THR A 47 0.95 -10.29 -2.80
N ASN A 48 1.59 -10.39 -3.96
CA ASN A 48 1.67 -11.63 -4.74
C ASN A 48 2.37 -12.75 -3.96
N GLN A 49 3.49 -12.46 -3.29
CA GLN A 49 4.20 -13.41 -2.44
C GLN A 49 3.34 -13.99 -1.30
N SER A 50 2.28 -13.30 -0.89
CA SER A 50 1.32 -13.80 0.10
C SER A 50 0.23 -14.73 -0.48
N GLY A 51 0.26 -15.00 -1.78
CA GLY A 51 -0.70 -15.85 -2.49
C GLY A 51 -1.88 -15.09 -3.11
N VAL A 52 -1.88 -13.75 -3.06
CA VAL A 52 -2.92 -12.92 -3.65
C VAL A 52 -2.64 -12.70 -5.12
N TYR A 53 -3.63 -12.90 -5.98
CA TYR A 53 -3.54 -12.56 -7.39
C TYR A 53 -3.66 -11.04 -7.57
N VAL A 54 -2.66 -10.44 -8.22
CA VAL A 54 -2.56 -8.98 -8.43
C VAL A 54 -2.57 -8.59 -9.90
N ASP A 55 -2.84 -9.54 -10.81
CA ASP A 55 -2.90 -9.32 -12.26
C ASP A 55 -4.05 -8.39 -12.70
N LYS A 56 -4.95 -8.04 -11.76
CA LYS A 56 -6.06 -7.10 -11.96
C LYS A 56 -5.81 -5.73 -11.34
N CYS A 57 -4.64 -5.50 -10.74
CA CYS A 57 -4.27 -4.16 -10.30
C CYS A 57 -3.87 -3.30 -11.50
N LEU A 58 -4.42 -2.09 -11.56
CA LEU A 58 -4.03 -1.07 -12.52
C LEU A 58 -2.68 -0.48 -12.12
N ILE A 59 -1.77 -0.34 -13.07
CA ILE A 59 -0.54 0.44 -12.92
C ILE A 59 -0.75 1.73 -13.68
N VAL A 60 -0.81 2.86 -12.97
CA VAL A 60 -1.12 4.17 -13.55
C VAL A 60 0.20 4.93 -13.81
N PRO A 61 0.61 5.15 -15.07
CA PRO A 61 1.85 5.85 -15.38
C PRO A 61 1.80 7.31 -14.92
N GLY A 62 2.88 7.77 -14.29
CA GLY A 62 3.03 9.16 -13.85
C GLY A 62 2.32 9.52 -12.54
N GLU A 63 1.58 8.58 -11.95
CA GLU A 63 0.97 8.73 -10.62
C GLU A 63 1.85 8.08 -9.53
N ASN A 64 1.71 8.58 -8.31
CA ASN A 64 2.31 7.96 -7.13
C ASN A 64 1.40 6.89 -6.55
N THR A 65 1.99 5.82 -6.01
CA THR A 65 1.25 4.85 -5.21
C THR A 65 0.77 5.48 -3.91
N SER A 66 -0.48 5.18 -3.56
CA SER A 66 -1.13 5.71 -2.37
C SER A 66 -0.28 5.53 -1.12
N SER A 67 -0.03 6.62 -0.38
CA SER A 67 0.88 6.66 0.75
C SER A 67 0.29 7.46 1.90
N TYR A 68 0.31 6.87 3.09
CA TYR A 68 0.01 7.55 4.34
C TYR A 68 1.29 7.71 5.15
N LEU A 69 1.79 8.94 5.27
CA LEU A 69 3.00 9.25 6.01
C LEU A 69 2.61 9.93 7.32
N SER A 70 2.89 9.29 8.46
CA SER A 70 2.74 9.91 9.78
C SER A 70 4.09 10.23 10.40
N LEU A 71 4.20 11.39 11.03
CA LEU A 71 5.30 11.76 11.88
C LEU A 71 4.86 11.62 13.34
N LEU A 72 5.56 10.77 14.08
CA LEU A 72 5.31 10.54 15.49
C LEU A 72 6.39 11.26 16.31
N ASP A 73 6.02 11.73 17.50
CA ASP A 73 6.98 12.23 18.48
C ASP A 73 7.68 11.07 19.23
N ASN A 74 8.43 11.41 20.28
CA ASN A 74 9.14 10.42 21.11
C ASN A 74 8.23 9.61 22.04
N THR A 75 6.98 10.01 22.24
CA THR A 75 5.96 9.27 23.00
C THR A 75 5.16 8.31 22.11
N GLY A 76 5.25 8.48 20.78
CA GLY A 76 4.48 7.73 19.80
C GLY A 76 3.18 8.42 19.39
N GLU A 77 2.92 9.63 19.91
CA GLU A 77 1.78 10.45 19.50
C GLU A 77 2.02 11.07 18.12
N MET A 78 0.96 11.17 17.33
CA MET A 78 1.03 11.69 15.97
C MET A 78 1.07 13.22 16.00
N LEU A 79 2.14 13.79 15.44
CA LEU A 79 2.29 15.24 15.28
C LEU A 79 1.60 15.74 14.01
N VAL A 80 1.80 15.02 12.89
CA VAL A 80 1.25 15.37 11.57
C VAL A 80 1.18 14.14 10.69
N ALA A 81 0.28 14.15 9.72
CA ALA A 81 0.24 13.16 8.66
C ALA A 81 -0.02 13.78 7.28
N ILE A 82 0.50 13.11 6.25
CA ILE A 82 0.23 13.38 4.85
C ILE A 82 -0.54 12.19 4.30
N ASN A 83 -1.65 12.49 3.62
CA ASN A 83 -2.53 11.49 3.03
C ASN A 83 -2.57 11.67 1.51
N ASP A 84 -1.73 10.92 0.78
CA ASP A 84 -1.70 10.92 -0.68
C ASP A 84 -2.45 9.68 -1.20
N MET A 85 -3.73 9.84 -1.55
CA MET A 85 -4.63 8.73 -1.91
C MET A 85 -5.31 8.93 -3.28
N ASN A 86 -4.86 9.92 -4.06
CA ASN A 86 -5.54 10.36 -5.30
C ASN A 86 -5.68 9.25 -6.34
N ILE A 87 -4.71 8.33 -6.40
CA ILE A 87 -4.70 7.22 -7.35
C ILE A 87 -5.91 6.28 -7.22
N SER A 88 -6.60 6.29 -6.07
CA SER A 88 -7.83 5.49 -5.88
C SER A 88 -8.95 5.90 -6.84
N ASN A 89 -8.93 7.15 -7.33
CA ASN A 89 -9.88 7.64 -8.32
C ASN A 89 -9.71 6.98 -9.70
N ALA A 90 -8.62 6.25 -9.96
CA ALA A 90 -8.42 5.50 -11.19
C ALA A 90 -9.24 4.19 -11.26
N ILE A 91 -9.90 3.80 -10.16
CA ILE A 91 -10.66 2.54 -10.04
C ILE A 91 -12.18 2.77 -10.19
N THR A 92 -12.61 3.96 -10.61
CA THR A 92 -14.04 4.34 -10.81
C THR A 92 -14.72 3.57 -11.92
#